data_AF-A0A250FR01-F1
#
_entry.id   AF-A0A250FR01-F1
#
_cell.length_a   1.000
_cell.length_b   1.000
_cell.length_c   1.000
_cell.angle_alpha   90.00
_cell.angle_beta   90.00
_cell.angle_gamma   90.00
#
_symmetry.space_group_name_H-M   'P 1'
#
loop_
_entity.id
_entity.type
_entity.pdbx_description
1 polymer ?
#
loop_
_entity_poly.entity_id
_entity_poly.type
_entity_poly.pdbx_seq_one_letter_code
_entity_poly.pdbx_strand_id
1 'polypeptide(L)'
;MRKRFFLLLFSLPLPVVWGQQQDTIVKRDSIAPTETVYDLEEVLFFGSQPVFRNEEDRKKYELLRYRVKRVYPYAKLAADKLYRIEKVLDSLPNNRQRKKYTKRVQEDAEARFTEELKKLSRSQGRILIKLIYRQTGESAYNLVKNLRSGWRAFWYNNTAWFYDLSLKSTYNPEEVEEDFWIEDILLRAFSSNELEMQPPAIHIDYQAIERKWRKK
;
A
#
# COMPACT_ATOMS: atom_id res chain seq x y z
N MET A 1 54.08 65.16 17.52
CA MET A 1 53.28 66.30 18.02
C MET A 1 51.81 65.88 17.99
N ARG A 2 51.22 65.44 19.10
CA ARG A 2 50.36 66.21 20.03
C ARG A 2 49.18 66.93 19.37
N LYS A 3 47.96 66.51 19.75
CA LYS A 3 46.69 67.24 20.02
C LYS A 3 45.54 66.28 19.62
N ARG A 4 44.97 65.44 20.50
CA ARG A 4 44.05 65.74 21.62
C ARG A 4 43.04 66.84 21.27
N PHE A 5 41.81 66.46 20.94
CA PHE A 5 40.63 67.24 21.29
C PHE A 5 39.64 66.33 22.02
N PHE A 6 39.39 66.72 23.27
CA PHE A 6 38.39 66.20 24.19
C PHE A 6 37.05 66.82 23.80
N LEU A 7 35.98 66.04 23.72
CA LEU A 7 34.64 66.51 24.09
C LEU A 7 33.93 65.45 24.93
N LEU A 8 33.66 65.90 26.16
CA LEU A 8 32.87 65.29 27.24
C LEU A 8 31.41 65.13 26.76
N LEU A 9 30.78 63.94 26.90
CA LEU A 9 30.07 63.43 28.10
C LEU A 9 28.68 64.05 28.31
N PHE A 10 27.62 63.27 28.04
CA PHE A 10 26.29 63.35 28.67
C PHE A 10 25.59 61.99 28.46
N SER A 11 25.87 60.97 29.26
CA SER A 11 25.16 60.57 30.49
C SER A 11 23.64 60.37 30.33
N LEU A 12 23.21 59.11 30.27
CA LEU A 12 21.95 58.68 30.87
C LEU A 12 22.11 57.21 31.34
N PRO A 13 21.91 56.92 32.63
CA PRO A 13 22.26 55.64 33.23
C PRO A 13 21.07 54.67 33.19
N LEU A 14 21.31 53.38 33.02
CA LEU A 14 20.40 52.36 33.55
C LEU A 14 21.19 51.14 34.08
N PRO A 15 20.66 50.50 35.14
CA PRO A 15 21.46 49.91 36.21
C PRO A 15 22.03 48.53 35.91
N VAL A 16 23.15 48.32 36.61
CA VAL A 16 23.95 47.13 36.83
C VAL A 16 23.11 45.87 37.07
N VAL A 17 23.41 44.84 36.26
CA VAL A 17 23.04 43.45 36.50
C VAL A 17 23.83 42.93 37.71
N TRP A 18 23.14 42.52 38.76
CA TRP A 18 23.69 41.67 39.82
C TRP A 18 23.18 40.26 39.60
N GLY A 19 24.07 39.35 39.23
CA GLY A 19 23.78 37.93 39.22
C GLY A 19 23.84 37.35 40.63
N GLN A 20 23.11 36.26 40.86
CA GLN A 20 23.59 35.13 41.64
C GLN A 20 23.08 33.81 41.05
N GLN A 21 23.93 32.82 41.27
CA GLN A 21 24.04 31.46 40.77
C GLN A 21 22.95 30.51 41.30
N GLN A 22 22.59 29.48 40.52
CA GLN A 22 22.04 28.26 41.12
C GLN A 22 22.31 26.97 40.31
N ASP A 23 23.14 26.16 40.95
CA ASP A 23 23.35 24.70 40.96
C ASP A 23 22.79 23.78 39.87
N THR A 24 23.71 22.92 39.44
CA THR A 24 23.47 21.67 38.73
C THR A 24 22.70 20.66 39.58
N ILE A 25 21.55 20.17 39.08
CA ILE A 25 21.02 18.83 39.37
C ILE A 25 20.51 18.21 38.06
N VAL A 26 21.04 17.04 37.73
CA VAL A 26 20.61 16.18 36.61
C VAL A 26 19.16 15.76 36.80
N LYS A 27 18.31 15.93 35.77
CA LYS A 27 17.08 15.14 35.64
C LYS A 27 16.80 14.77 34.18
N ARG A 28 16.83 13.46 33.97
CA ARG A 28 16.36 12.70 32.81
C ARG A 28 14.83 12.75 32.76
N ASP A 29 14.28 12.54 31.57
CA ASP A 29 12.85 12.35 31.24
C ASP A 29 12.06 13.67 31.11
N SER A 30 11.38 13.98 30.00
CA SER A 30 10.42 13.12 29.31
C SER A 30 10.28 13.45 27.82
N ILE A 31 10.40 12.40 27.01
CA ILE A 31 9.63 12.04 25.80
C ILE A 31 8.78 13.17 25.19
N ALA A 32 9.20 13.65 24.02
CA ALA A 32 8.36 14.44 23.11
C ALA A 32 7.06 13.69 22.82
N PRO A 33 5.89 14.37 22.74
CA PRO A 33 4.65 13.70 22.42
C PRO A 33 4.81 13.11 21.03
N THR A 34 4.81 11.78 20.96
CA THR A 34 4.58 11.05 19.72
C THR A 34 3.29 11.61 19.16
N GLU A 35 3.38 12.34 18.05
CA GLU A 35 2.23 12.64 17.22
C GLU A 35 1.67 11.29 16.79
N THR A 36 0.68 10.81 17.52
CA THR A 36 -0.13 9.67 17.13
C THR A 36 -0.92 10.12 15.92
N VAL A 37 -0.39 9.86 14.73
CA VAL A 37 -1.17 9.91 13.50
C VAL A 37 -2.21 8.80 13.65
N TYR A 38 -3.41 9.17 14.07
CA TYR A 38 -4.55 8.28 14.02
C TYR A 38 -4.87 8.09 12.53
N ASP A 39 -4.54 6.92 11.99
CA ASP A 39 -5.04 6.47 10.70
C ASP A 39 -6.53 6.17 10.89
N LEU A 40 -7.35 7.22 10.79
CA LEU A 40 -8.78 7.11 10.97
C LEU A 40 -9.33 6.28 9.81
N GLU A 41 -9.93 5.14 10.13
CA GLU A 41 -10.66 4.32 9.17
C GLU A 41 -11.81 5.16 8.59
N GLU A 42 -11.65 5.67 7.37
CA GLU A 42 -12.70 6.41 6.69
C GLU A 42 -13.86 5.46 6.40
N VAL A 43 -14.91 5.54 7.21
CA VAL A 43 -16.13 4.74 7.04
C VAL A 43 -16.89 5.28 5.83
N LEU A 44 -16.70 4.65 4.68
CA LEU A 44 -17.49 4.93 3.49
C LEU A 44 -18.92 4.39 3.69
N PHE A 45 -19.88 5.30 3.81
CA PHE A 45 -21.30 4.97 3.84
C PHE A 45 -21.80 4.70 2.42
N PHE A 46 -21.90 3.43 2.06
CA PHE A 46 -22.51 3.03 0.80
C PHE A 46 -24.04 3.08 0.89
N GLY A 47 -24.67 3.85 0.00
CA GLY A 47 -26.12 3.77 -0.24
C GLY A 47 -26.54 2.45 -0.89
N SER A 48 -27.78 2.38 -1.39
CA SER A 48 -28.34 1.19 -2.06
C SER A 48 -27.46 0.67 -3.21
N GLN A 49 -27.68 -0.59 -3.59
CA GLN A 49 -26.95 -1.30 -4.67
C GLN A 49 -26.76 -0.43 -5.93
N PRO A 50 -25.68 -0.64 -6.72
CA PRO A 50 -25.50 0.07 -7.98
C PRO A 50 -26.73 -0.10 -8.88
N VAL A 51 -27.10 0.99 -9.56
CA VAL A 51 -28.25 0.99 -10.48
C VAL A 51 -27.75 0.62 -11.87
N PHE A 52 -28.31 -0.43 -12.45
CA PHE A 52 -27.93 -0.92 -13.78
C PHE A 52 -28.95 -0.51 -14.84
N ARG A 53 -28.47 -0.16 -16.03
CA ARG A 53 -29.32 0.24 -17.17
C ARG A 53 -30.10 -0.94 -17.74
N ASN A 54 -29.54 -2.15 -17.66
CA ASN A 54 -30.15 -3.37 -18.17
C ASN A 54 -29.80 -4.59 -17.28
N GLU A 55 -30.49 -5.70 -17.52
CA GLU A 55 -30.31 -6.96 -16.78
C GLU A 55 -28.95 -7.63 -17.05
N GLU A 56 -28.36 -7.41 -18.22
CA GLU A 56 -27.09 -8.01 -18.60
C GLU A 56 -25.93 -7.42 -17.79
N ASP A 57 -25.93 -6.11 -17.60
CA ASP A 57 -24.95 -5.36 -16.82
C ASP A 57 -25.03 -5.76 -15.33
N ARG A 58 -26.25 -5.95 -14.83
CA ARG A 58 -26.47 -6.51 -13.48
C ARG A 58 -25.82 -7.89 -13.34
N LYS A 59 -26.05 -8.79 -14.29
CA LYS A 59 -25.44 -10.14 -14.27
C LYS A 59 -23.92 -10.10 -14.35
N LYS A 60 -23.36 -9.22 -15.20
CA LYS A 60 -21.90 -9.01 -15.31
C LYS A 60 -21.32 -8.54 -13.97
N TYR A 61 -21.97 -7.56 -13.34
CA TYR A 61 -21.56 -7.05 -12.04
C TYR A 61 -21.62 -8.13 -10.94
N GLU A 62 -22.71 -8.88 -10.82
CA GLU A 62 -22.82 -9.94 -9.80
C GLU A 62 -21.76 -11.04 -9.99
N LEU A 63 -21.47 -11.39 -11.25
CA LEU A 63 -20.40 -12.34 -11.56
C LEU A 63 -19.02 -11.78 -11.18
N LEU A 64 -18.77 -10.49 -11.42
CA LEU A 64 -17.54 -9.81 -10.98
C LEU A 64 -17.46 -9.79 -9.46
N ARG A 65 -18.55 -9.42 -8.77
CA ARG A 65 -18.67 -9.40 -7.31
C ARG A 65 -18.34 -10.74 -6.68
N TYR A 66 -18.93 -11.83 -7.20
CA TYR A 66 -18.60 -13.18 -6.76
C TYR A 66 -17.10 -13.50 -6.92
N ARG A 67 -16.51 -13.14 -8.07
CA ARG A 67 -15.09 -13.41 -8.35
C ARG A 67 -14.17 -12.59 -7.45
N VAL A 68 -14.44 -11.29 -7.26
CA VAL A 68 -13.66 -10.40 -6.40
C VAL A 68 -13.65 -10.92 -4.97
N LYS A 69 -14.82 -11.23 -4.40
CA LYS A 69 -14.92 -11.76 -3.03
C LYS A 69 -14.19 -13.08 -2.87
N ARG A 70 -14.24 -13.96 -3.87
CA ARG A 70 -13.50 -15.23 -3.85
C ARG A 70 -11.99 -15.03 -3.95
N VAL A 71 -11.53 -14.05 -4.72
CA VAL A 71 -10.10 -13.87 -5.03
C VAL A 71 -9.38 -12.99 -3.99
N TYR A 72 -10.06 -12.00 -3.43
CA TYR A 72 -9.46 -11.03 -2.52
C TYR A 72 -8.71 -11.64 -1.32
N PRO A 73 -9.22 -12.67 -0.62
CA PRO A 73 -8.49 -13.29 0.49
C PRO A 73 -7.10 -13.81 0.08
N TYR A 74 -6.95 -14.29 -1.15
CA TYR A 74 -5.66 -14.73 -1.69
C TYR A 74 -4.71 -13.56 -1.94
N ALA A 75 -5.23 -12.44 -2.48
CA ALA A 75 -4.45 -11.23 -2.71
C ALA A 75 -3.93 -10.64 -1.39
N LYS A 76 -4.81 -10.53 -0.38
CA LYS A 76 -4.43 -10.06 0.96
C LYS A 76 -3.34 -10.91 1.58
N LEU A 77 -3.53 -12.22 1.59
CA LEU A 77 -2.54 -13.16 2.12
C LEU A 77 -1.20 -13.09 1.38
N ALA A 78 -1.22 -12.86 0.05
CA ALA A 78 -0.01 -12.65 -0.72
C ALA A 78 0.72 -11.36 -0.33
N ALA A 79 0.00 -10.24 -0.21
CA ALA A 79 0.53 -8.95 0.22
C ALA A 79 1.13 -9.02 1.63
N ASP A 80 0.41 -9.61 2.59
CA ASP A 80 0.89 -9.79 3.97
C ASP A 80 2.19 -10.62 4.02
N LYS A 81 2.29 -11.66 3.18
CA LYS A 81 3.52 -12.46 3.07
C LYS A 81 4.66 -11.67 2.45
N LEU A 82 4.42 -10.91 1.38
CA LEU A 82 5.43 -10.07 0.74
C LEU A 82 5.98 -9.04 1.72
N TYR A 83 5.11 -8.36 2.46
CA TYR A 83 5.51 -7.42 3.51
C TYR A 83 6.40 -8.07 4.58
N ARG A 84 6.02 -9.26 5.07
CA ARG A 84 6.85 -9.99 6.05
C ARG A 84 8.21 -10.39 5.48
N ILE A 85 8.25 -10.84 4.22
CA ILE A 85 9.49 -11.20 3.53
C ILE A 85 10.40 -9.99 3.43
N GLU A 86 9.87 -8.84 3.03
CA GLU A 86 10.61 -7.58 2.93
C GLU A 86 11.19 -7.16 4.29
N LYS A 87 10.38 -7.17 5.36
CA LYS A 87 10.87 -6.89 6.72
C LYS A 87 11.99 -7.81 7.18
N VAL A 88 11.90 -9.11 6.88
CA VAL A 88 12.99 -10.02 7.21
C VAL A 88 14.22 -9.71 6.37
N LEU A 89 14.07 -9.47 5.06
CA LEU A 89 15.20 -9.11 4.20
C LEU A 89 15.93 -7.87 4.70
N ASP A 90 15.21 -6.84 5.14
CA ASP A 90 15.77 -5.59 5.66
C ASP A 90 16.55 -5.77 6.95
N SER A 91 16.17 -6.76 7.78
CA SER A 91 16.91 -7.11 9.00
C SER A 91 18.21 -7.89 8.75
N LEU A 92 18.42 -8.43 7.54
CA LEU A 92 19.56 -9.31 7.27
C LEU A 92 20.83 -8.49 6.96
N PRO A 93 21.94 -8.72 7.68
CA PRO A 93 23.15 -7.89 7.61
C PRO A 93 23.95 -8.01 6.31
N ASN A 94 23.73 -9.03 5.48
CA ASN A 94 24.52 -9.23 4.27
C ASN A 94 23.76 -9.91 3.12
N ASN A 95 24.26 -9.68 1.90
CA ASN A 95 23.70 -10.19 0.65
C ASN A 95 23.64 -11.73 0.58
N ARG A 96 24.59 -12.43 1.21
CA ARG A 96 24.60 -13.90 1.22
C ARG A 96 23.41 -14.46 2.00
N GLN A 97 23.10 -13.89 3.15
CA GLN A 97 21.95 -14.28 3.96
C GLN A 97 20.63 -13.90 3.28
N ARG A 98 20.53 -12.69 2.71
CA ARG A 98 19.38 -12.27 1.89
C ARG A 98 19.09 -13.28 0.78
N LYS A 99 20.11 -13.64 -0.02
CA LYS A 99 19.99 -14.64 -1.10
C LYS A 99 19.54 -16.01 -0.59
N LYS A 100 20.09 -16.48 0.54
CA LYS A 100 19.72 -17.77 1.15
C LYS A 100 18.26 -17.77 1.62
N TYR A 101 17.84 -16.70 2.29
CA TYR A 101 16.46 -16.55 2.77
C TYR A 101 15.47 -16.45 1.61
N THR A 102 15.73 -15.56 0.65
CA THR A 102 14.92 -15.43 -0.57
C THR A 102 14.78 -16.78 -1.28
N LYS A 103 15.87 -17.53 -1.45
CA LYS A 103 15.81 -18.86 -2.10
C LYS A 103 14.86 -19.82 -1.37
N ARG A 104 14.95 -19.92 -0.05
CA ARG A 104 14.11 -20.83 0.75
C ARG A 104 12.64 -20.42 0.68
N VAL A 105 12.35 -19.13 0.84
CA VAL A 105 10.99 -18.60 0.76
C VAL A 105 10.39 -18.84 -0.62
N GLN A 106 11.18 -18.64 -1.68
CA GLN A 106 10.74 -18.88 -3.06
C GLN A 106 10.43 -20.36 -3.30
N GLU A 107 11.24 -21.29 -2.79
CA GLU A 107 10.99 -22.74 -2.87
C GLU A 107 9.66 -23.12 -2.19
N ASP A 108 9.44 -22.66 -0.96
CA ASP A 108 8.22 -22.95 -0.20
C ASP A 108 6.97 -22.30 -0.81
N ALA A 109 7.12 -21.10 -1.38
CA ALA A 109 6.06 -20.40 -2.08
C ALA A 109 5.68 -21.15 -3.36
N GLU A 110 6.65 -21.66 -4.13
CA GLU A 110 6.45 -22.25 -5.47
C GLU A 110 5.45 -23.39 -5.43
N ALA A 111 5.64 -24.33 -4.52
CA ALA A 111 4.75 -25.47 -4.35
C ALA A 111 3.32 -25.04 -3.99
N ARG A 112 3.15 -24.15 -2.99
CA ARG A 112 1.83 -23.80 -2.47
C ARG A 112 1.04 -22.89 -3.41
N PHE A 113 1.69 -21.85 -3.95
CA PHE A 113 1.02 -20.89 -4.83
C PHE A 113 0.64 -21.52 -6.17
N THR A 114 1.47 -22.41 -6.71
CA THR A 114 1.15 -23.15 -7.94
C THR A 114 -0.16 -23.90 -7.83
N GLU A 115 -0.38 -24.61 -6.71
CA GLU A 115 -1.61 -25.39 -6.50
C GLU A 115 -2.84 -24.51 -6.30
N GLU A 116 -2.72 -23.38 -5.60
CA GLU A 116 -3.84 -22.44 -5.45
C GLU A 116 -4.18 -21.72 -6.76
N LEU A 117 -3.18 -21.30 -7.53
CA LEU A 117 -3.38 -20.61 -8.81
C LEU A 117 -4.04 -21.53 -9.85
N LYS A 118 -3.72 -22.83 -9.86
CA LYS A 118 -4.39 -23.82 -10.73
C LYS A 118 -5.90 -23.94 -10.49
N LYS A 119 -6.37 -23.62 -9.28
CA LYS A 119 -7.80 -23.68 -8.92
C LYS A 119 -8.58 -22.45 -9.41
N LEU A 120 -7.89 -21.39 -9.81
CA LEU A 120 -8.52 -20.17 -10.29
C LEU A 120 -8.83 -20.26 -11.77
N SER A 121 -10.03 -19.80 -12.14
CA SER A 121 -10.34 -19.54 -13.54
C SER A 121 -9.49 -18.39 -14.08
N ARG A 122 -9.42 -18.31 -15.42
CA ARG A 122 -8.76 -17.22 -16.14
C ARG A 122 -9.18 -15.82 -15.68
N SER A 123 -10.48 -15.56 -15.54
CA SER A 123 -10.96 -14.25 -15.07
C SER A 123 -10.57 -13.98 -13.61
N GLN A 124 -10.57 -15.01 -12.76
CA GLN A 124 -10.17 -14.87 -11.36
C GLN A 124 -8.67 -14.59 -11.22
N GLY A 125 -7.82 -15.23 -12.02
CA GLY A 125 -6.39 -14.91 -12.03
C GLY A 125 -6.11 -13.47 -12.49
N ARG A 126 -6.91 -12.91 -13.41
CA ARG A 126 -6.77 -11.51 -13.84
C ARG A 126 -7.09 -10.55 -12.70
N ILE A 127 -8.17 -10.82 -11.99
CA ILE A 127 -8.57 -10.08 -10.79
C ILE A 127 -7.48 -10.21 -9.72
N LEU A 128 -6.89 -11.40 -9.52
CA LEU A 128 -5.83 -11.61 -8.54
C LEU A 128 -4.62 -10.71 -8.82
N ILE A 129 -4.16 -10.65 -10.08
CA ILE A 129 -3.01 -9.80 -10.46
C ILE A 129 -3.30 -8.33 -10.17
N LYS A 130 -4.50 -7.85 -10.54
CA LYS A 130 -4.97 -6.49 -10.26
C LYS A 130 -5.02 -6.19 -8.77
N LEU A 131 -5.56 -7.11 -7.96
CA LEU A 131 -5.63 -6.96 -6.51
C LEU A 131 -4.24 -7.01 -5.85
N ILE A 132 -3.31 -7.82 -6.35
CA ILE A 132 -1.92 -7.79 -5.88
C ILE A 132 -1.33 -6.40 -6.13
N TYR A 133 -1.48 -5.85 -7.34
CA TYR A 133 -1.02 -4.49 -7.64
C TYR A 133 -1.67 -3.46 -6.71
N ARG A 134 -2.99 -3.55 -6.46
CA ARG A 134 -3.70 -2.68 -5.50
C ARG A 134 -3.04 -2.71 -4.12
N GLN A 135 -2.64 -3.89 -3.63
CA GLN A 135 -2.11 -4.06 -2.27
C GLN A 135 -0.60 -3.82 -2.14
N THR A 136 0.17 -3.93 -3.22
CA THR A 136 1.63 -3.84 -3.16
C THR A 136 2.22 -2.67 -3.96
N GLY A 137 1.45 -2.06 -4.86
CA GLY A 137 1.94 -1.06 -5.81
C GLY A 137 2.83 -1.64 -6.92
N GLU A 138 3.05 -2.96 -6.90
CA GLU A 138 3.98 -3.65 -7.81
C GLU A 138 3.26 -4.62 -8.73
N SER A 139 3.64 -4.61 -10.00
CA SER A 139 3.11 -5.57 -10.98
C SER A 139 3.49 -6.99 -10.61
N ALA A 140 2.60 -7.95 -10.88
CA ALA A 140 2.91 -9.37 -10.72
C ALA A 140 4.17 -9.75 -11.52
N TYR A 141 4.36 -9.13 -12.70
CA TYR A 141 5.59 -9.26 -13.49
C TYR A 141 6.85 -8.89 -12.69
N ASN A 142 6.87 -7.71 -12.05
CA ASN A 142 8.02 -7.26 -11.25
C ASN A 142 8.28 -8.19 -10.06
N LEU A 143 7.20 -8.64 -9.40
CA LEU A 143 7.28 -9.59 -8.29
C LEU A 143 7.87 -10.93 -8.74
N VAL A 144 7.57 -11.40 -9.96
CA VAL A 144 8.06 -12.69 -10.45
C VAL A 144 9.39 -12.65 -11.21
N LYS A 145 9.81 -11.47 -11.69
CA LYS A 145 11.01 -11.29 -12.54
C LYS A 145 12.30 -11.83 -11.91
N ASN A 146 12.46 -11.67 -10.60
CA ASN A 146 13.65 -12.07 -9.86
C ASN A 146 13.52 -13.46 -9.19
N LEU A 147 12.46 -14.21 -9.52
CA LEU A 147 12.22 -15.54 -8.97
C LEU A 147 12.99 -16.60 -9.75
N ARG A 148 13.09 -17.80 -9.15
CA ARG A 148 13.79 -18.95 -9.74
C ARG A 148 13.24 -19.28 -11.14
N SER A 149 14.07 -19.92 -11.95
CA SER A 149 13.71 -20.34 -13.31
C SER A 149 12.48 -21.25 -13.33
N GLY A 150 12.30 -22.13 -12.35
CA GLY A 150 11.12 -22.99 -12.20
C GLY A 150 9.83 -22.19 -12.06
N TRP A 151 9.80 -21.25 -11.12
CA TRP A 151 8.69 -20.33 -10.94
C TRP A 151 8.39 -19.48 -12.20
N ARG A 152 9.43 -18.89 -12.81
CA ARG A 152 9.26 -18.14 -14.06
C ARG A 152 8.64 -19.04 -15.13
N ALA A 153 9.17 -20.25 -15.33
CA ALA A 153 8.64 -21.23 -16.27
C ALA A 153 7.19 -21.63 -15.93
N PHE A 154 6.82 -21.77 -14.66
CA PHE A 154 5.44 -22.03 -14.24
C PHE A 154 4.48 -20.95 -14.76
N TRP A 155 4.81 -19.66 -14.56
CA TRP A 155 4.01 -18.55 -15.06
C TRP A 155 4.00 -18.46 -16.58
N TYR A 156 5.12 -18.74 -17.24
CA TYR A 156 5.17 -18.73 -18.70
C TYR A 156 4.43 -19.93 -19.33
N ASN A 157 4.40 -21.10 -18.68
CA ASN A 157 3.84 -22.33 -19.24
C ASN A 157 2.36 -22.54 -18.88
N ASN A 158 1.98 -22.39 -17.61
CA ASN A 158 0.59 -22.59 -17.17
C ASN A 158 -0.29 -21.36 -17.41
N THR A 159 0.34 -20.19 -17.48
CA THR A 159 -0.31 -18.90 -17.67
C THR A 159 -0.04 -18.37 -19.10
N ALA A 160 0.35 -19.22 -20.06
CA ALA A 160 0.61 -18.85 -21.46
C ALA A 160 -0.56 -18.12 -22.17
N TRP A 161 -1.81 -18.27 -21.68
CA TRP A 161 -2.99 -17.51 -22.14
C TRP A 161 -3.11 -16.10 -21.51
N PHE A 162 -2.49 -15.90 -20.35
CA PHE A 162 -2.31 -14.63 -19.65
C PHE A 162 -1.03 -13.95 -20.16
N TYR A 163 -1.00 -13.65 -21.46
CA TYR A 163 0.09 -12.89 -22.10
C TYR A 163 0.68 -11.81 -21.18
N ASP A 164 1.98 -11.53 -21.36
CA ASP A 164 2.80 -10.57 -20.61
C ASP A 164 2.05 -9.28 -20.17
N LEU A 165 1.13 -8.78 -21.00
CA LEU A 165 0.20 -7.67 -20.72
C LEU A 165 -0.59 -7.84 -19.40
N SER A 166 -1.07 -9.04 -19.10
CA SER A 166 -1.85 -9.31 -17.88
C SER A 166 -0.98 -9.32 -16.62
N LEU A 167 0.24 -9.85 -16.67
CA LEU A 167 1.18 -9.83 -15.53
C LEU A 167 1.76 -8.45 -15.27
N LYS A 168 1.88 -7.64 -16.34
CA LYS A 168 2.25 -6.24 -16.29
C LYS A 168 1.05 -5.32 -16.01
N SER A 169 -0.16 -5.86 -15.92
CA SER A 169 -1.35 -5.05 -15.67
C SER A 169 -1.24 -4.36 -14.32
N THR A 170 -1.60 -3.09 -14.31
CA THR A 170 -1.74 -2.27 -13.12
C THR A 170 -3.20 -2.26 -12.66
N TYR A 171 -3.45 -1.56 -11.56
CA TYR A 171 -4.80 -1.30 -11.06
C TYR A 171 -5.08 0.20 -11.18
N ASN A 172 -6.03 0.56 -12.04
CA ASN A 172 -6.38 1.95 -12.32
C ASN A 172 -7.91 2.14 -12.39
N PRO A 173 -8.58 2.28 -11.23
CA PRO A 173 -10.03 2.48 -11.17
C PRO A 173 -10.49 3.81 -11.80
N GLU A 174 -9.61 4.77 -12.01
CA GLU A 174 -9.98 6.04 -12.63
C GLU A 174 -10.20 5.91 -14.15
N GLU A 175 -9.41 5.07 -14.82
CA GLU A 175 -9.43 4.93 -16.29
C GLU A 175 -10.04 3.60 -16.75
N VAL A 176 -10.02 2.57 -15.91
CA VAL A 176 -10.48 1.21 -16.25
C VAL A 176 -11.78 0.90 -15.51
N GLU A 177 -12.87 0.73 -16.26
CA GLU A 177 -14.20 0.47 -15.71
C GLU A 177 -14.25 -0.81 -14.84
N GLU A 178 -13.58 -1.89 -15.29
CA GLU A 178 -13.50 -3.13 -14.49
C GLU A 178 -12.81 -2.88 -13.14
N ASP A 179 -11.78 -2.03 -13.09
CA ASP A 179 -11.05 -1.72 -11.85
C ASP A 179 -11.90 -0.85 -10.92
N PHE A 180 -12.65 0.10 -11.49
CA PHE A 180 -13.63 0.87 -10.73
C PHE A 180 -14.66 -0.04 -10.05
N TRP A 181 -15.25 -0.98 -10.80
CA TRP A 181 -16.22 -1.90 -10.23
C TRP A 181 -15.60 -2.84 -9.20
N ILE A 182 -14.35 -3.29 -9.41
CA ILE A 182 -13.62 -4.05 -8.39
C ILE A 182 -13.48 -3.22 -7.10
N GLU A 183 -13.12 -1.94 -7.21
CA GLU A 183 -12.94 -1.05 -6.06
C GLU A 183 -14.26 -0.83 -5.30
N ASP A 184 -15.35 -0.53 -6.04
CA ASP A 184 -16.70 -0.41 -5.46
C ASP A 184 -17.10 -1.69 -4.69
N ILE A 185 -16.87 -2.87 -5.29
CA ILE A 185 -17.17 -4.15 -4.66
C ILE A 185 -16.36 -4.34 -3.37
N LEU A 186 -15.07 -4.01 -3.39
CA LEU A 186 -14.20 -4.15 -2.22
C LEU A 186 -14.66 -3.26 -1.09
N LEU A 187 -14.84 -1.96 -1.34
CA LEU A 187 -15.19 -1.01 -0.31
C LEU A 187 -16.58 -1.33 0.30
N ARG A 188 -17.55 -1.74 -0.52
CA ARG A 188 -18.83 -2.27 -0.03
C ARG A 188 -18.64 -3.50 0.84
N ALA A 189 -17.84 -4.46 0.40
CA ALA A 189 -17.59 -5.68 1.16
C ALA A 189 -16.83 -5.44 2.48
N PHE A 190 -15.97 -4.42 2.54
CA PHE A 190 -15.34 -3.98 3.78
C PHE A 190 -16.37 -3.32 4.69
N SER A 191 -17.19 -2.41 4.17
CA SER A 191 -18.23 -1.74 4.96
C SER A 191 -19.26 -2.69 5.56
N SER A 192 -19.52 -3.83 4.90
CA SER A 192 -20.43 -4.88 5.38
C SER A 192 -19.73 -5.97 6.19
N ASN A 193 -18.43 -5.83 6.51
CA ASN A 193 -17.60 -6.83 7.18
C ASN A 193 -17.60 -8.21 6.49
N GLU A 194 -17.87 -8.28 5.19
CA GLU A 194 -17.80 -9.51 4.41
C GLU A 194 -16.35 -9.88 4.04
N LEU A 195 -15.47 -8.87 3.95
CA LEU A 195 -14.04 -9.05 3.71
C LEU A 195 -13.24 -8.27 4.75
N GLU A 196 -12.08 -8.79 5.13
CA GLU A 196 -11.14 -8.10 6.00
C GLU A 196 -10.46 -6.95 5.24
N MET A 197 -10.62 -5.73 5.74
CA MET A 197 -10.04 -4.54 5.11
C MET A 197 -8.51 -4.63 5.05
N GLN A 198 -7.96 -4.24 3.91
CA GLN A 198 -6.53 -3.97 3.74
C GLN A 198 -6.41 -2.71 2.87
N PRO A 199 -5.72 -1.67 3.36
CA PRO A 199 -5.56 -0.42 2.64
C PRO A 199 -4.76 -0.65 1.35
N PRO A 200 -5.14 -0.02 0.23
CA PRO A 200 -4.36 -0.11 -0.99
C PRO A 200 -2.98 0.56 -0.79
N ALA A 201 -1.95 0.03 -1.45
CA ALA A 201 -0.63 0.66 -1.50
C ALA A 201 -0.59 1.90 -2.41
N ILE A 202 -1.59 2.05 -3.29
CA ILE A 202 -1.75 3.19 -4.18
C ILE A 202 -2.86 4.11 -3.67
N HIS A 203 -2.73 5.41 -3.91
CA HIS A 203 -3.77 6.37 -3.58
C HIS A 203 -4.99 6.21 -4.52
N ILE A 204 -6.19 6.16 -3.96
CA ILE A 204 -7.45 6.02 -4.70
C ILE A 204 -8.47 7.01 -4.11
N ASP A 205 -8.77 8.09 -4.83
CA ASP A 205 -9.90 8.98 -4.49
C ASP A 205 -11.18 8.38 -5.07
N TYR A 206 -11.77 7.44 -4.33
CA TYR A 206 -12.97 6.73 -4.77
C TYR A 206 -14.14 7.69 -5.05
N GLN A 207 -14.31 8.75 -4.25
CA GLN A 207 -15.43 9.68 -4.43
C GLN A 207 -15.30 10.46 -5.74
N ALA A 208 -14.10 10.93 -6.09
CA ALA A 208 -13.86 11.60 -7.37
C ALA A 208 -14.09 10.65 -8.56
N ILE A 209 -13.58 9.41 -8.45
CA ILE A 209 -13.71 8.38 -9.47
C ILE A 209 -15.19 8.01 -9.67
N GLU A 210 -15.95 7.80 -8.60
CA GLU A 210 -17.37 7.48 -8.67
C GLU A 210 -18.16 8.59 -9.37
N ARG A 211 -17.88 9.86 -9.04
CA ARG A 211 -18.50 11.02 -9.72
C ARG A 211 -18.17 11.05 -11.22
N LYS A 212 -16.98 10.63 -11.63
CA LYS A 212 -16.57 10.54 -13.04
C LYS A 212 -17.38 9.47 -13.77
N TRP A 213 -17.45 8.26 -13.21
CA TRP A 213 -18.17 7.13 -13.84
C TRP A 213 -19.69 7.33 -13.86
N ARG A 214 -20.28 7.98 -12.86
CA ARG A 214 -21.73 8.29 -12.83
C ARG A 214 -22.18 9.29 -13.91
N LYS A 215 -21.28 10.11 -14.45
CA LYS A 215 -21.59 11.08 -15.52
C LYS A 215 -21.58 10.46 -16.92
N LYS A 216 -21.07 9.24 -17.07
CA LYS A 216 -20.94 8.52 -18.34
C LYS A 216 -22.14 7.58 -18.54
#